data_AF-A0A6V8D4R6-F1
#
_entry.id   AF-A0A6V8D4R6-F1
#
_cell.length_a   1.000
_cell.length_b   1.000
_cell.length_c   1.000
_cell.angle_alpha   90.00
_cell.angle_beta   90.00
_cell.angle_gamma   90.00
#
_symmetry.space_group_name_H-M   'P 1'
#
loop_
_entity.id
_entity.type
_entity.pdbx_description
1 polymer ?
#
loop_
_entity_poly.entity_id
_entity_poly.type
_entity_poly.pdbx_seq_one_letter_code
_entity_poly.pdbx_strand_id
1 'polypeptide(L)' 'MSSLDTRLIVWSLPGFAIALLMFGYAAYNFTRGGIHVRGKGWMSKEDAPKSYYFTQIIMVVLGIFQIASGLVRIFV' A
#
# COMPACT_ATOMS: atom_id res chain seq x y z
N MET A 1 3.17 0.20 29.94
CA MET A 1 3.70 0.71 28.67
C MET A 1 4.70 1.82 28.97
N SER A 2 5.94 1.70 28.52
CA SER A 2 6.97 2.72 28.78
C SER A 2 6.78 3.94 27.86
N SER A 3 7.37 5.09 28.21
CA SER A 3 7.34 6.29 27.36
C SER A 3 8.06 6.09 26.02
N LEU A 4 8.95 5.11 25.92
CA LEU A 4 9.66 4.72 24.70
C LEU A 4 8.72 3.97 23.73
N ASP A 5 7.94 3.02 24.25
CA ASP A 5 6.97 2.24 23.46
C ASP A 5 5.92 3.15 22.82
N THR A 6 5.38 4.09 23.59
CA THR A 6 4.41 5.07 23.10
C THR A 6 4.98 5.93 21.97
N ARG A 7 6.26 6.32 22.08
CA ARG A 7 6.95 7.07 21.00
C ARG A 7 7.09 6.21 19.75
N LEU A 8 7.56 4.98 19.87
CA LEU A 8 7.76 4.07 18.72
C LEU A 8 6.45 3.79 17.97
N ILE A 9 5.34 3.62 18.70
CA ILE A 9 4.01 3.44 18.12
C ILE A 9 3.58 4.71 17.36
N VAL A 10 3.66 5.89 17.98
CA VAL A 10 3.25 7.16 17.34
C VAL A 10 4.05 7.43 16.06
N TRP A 11 5.36 7.18 16.08
CA TRP A 11 6.22 7.36 14.90
C TRP A 11 5.98 6.30 13.81
N SER A 12 5.29 5.20 14.11
CA SER A 12 4.94 4.15 13.15
C SER A 12 3.56 4.37 12.49
N LEU A 13 2.70 5.22 13.08
CA LEU A 13 1.35 5.51 12.56
C LEU A 13 1.32 5.96 11.10
N PRO A 14 2.21 6.87 10.62
CA PRO A 14 2.21 7.26 9.22
C PRO A 14 2.48 6.08 8.28
N GLY A 15 3.35 5.16 8.68
CA GLY A 15 3.62 3.94 7.92
C GLY A 15 2.39 3.07 7.77
N PHE A 16 1.66 2.83 8.87
CA PHE A 16 0.41 2.07 8.81
C PHE A 16 -0.68 2.77 7.98
N ALA A 17 -0.76 4.10 8.04
CA ALA A 17 -1.67 4.87 7.20
C ALA A 17 -1.32 4.73 5.70
N ILE A 18 -0.04 4.80 5.34
CA ILE A 18 0.43 4.57 3.96
C ILE A 18 0.08 3.16 3.49
N ALA A 19 0.30 2.13 4.33
CA ALA A 19 -0.05 0.76 4.01
C ALA A 19 -1.56 0.62 3.73
N LEU A 20 -2.40 1.22 4.58
CA LEU A 20 -3.85 1.23 4.39
C LEU A 20 -4.25 1.91 3.07
N LEU A 21 -3.62 3.03 2.72
CA LEU A 21 -3.88 3.72 1.45
C LEU A 21 -3.46 2.88 0.25
N MET A 22 -2.33 2.16 0.32
CA MET A 22 -1.88 1.27 -0.74
C MET A 22 -2.85 0.10 -0.97
N PHE A 23 -3.28 -0.56 0.10
CA PHE A 23 -4.29 -1.61 0.01
C PHE A 23 -5.64 -1.06 -0.45
N GLY A 24 -6.04 0.12 0.04
CA GLY A 24 -7.24 0.80 -0.39
C GLY A 24 -7.23 1.14 -1.87
N TYR A 25 -6.11 1.62 -2.41
CA TYR A 25 -5.97 1.91 -3.83
C TYR A 25 -5.95 0.62 -4.68
N ALA A 26 -5.27 -0.43 -4.22
CA ALA A 26 -5.29 -1.74 -4.86
C ALA A 26 -6.73 -2.30 -4.93
N ALA A 27 -7.46 -2.25 -3.82
CA ALA A 27 -8.87 -2.66 -3.76
C ALA A 27 -9.78 -1.80 -4.65
N TYR A 28 -9.56 -0.48 -4.67
CA TYR A 28 -10.27 0.43 -5.57
C TYR A 28 -10.05 0.07 -7.05
N ASN A 29 -8.81 -0.14 -7.46
CA ASN A 29 -8.48 -0.55 -8.83
C ASN A 29 -9.09 -1.91 -9.18
N PHE A 30 -9.11 -2.85 -8.21
CA PHE A 30 -9.69 -4.17 -8.38
C PHE A 30 -11.20 -4.10 -8.60
N THR A 31 -11.92 -3.36 -7.74
CA THR A 31 -13.38 -3.19 -7.83
C THR A 31 -13.81 -2.41 -9.07
N ARG A 32 -12.99 -1.49 -9.57
CA ARG A 32 -13.25 -0.71 -10.79
C ARG A 32 -12.73 -1.35 -12.07
N GLY A 33 -12.02 -2.48 -11.98
CA GLY A 33 -11.51 -3.23 -13.14
C GLY A 33 -10.46 -2.49 -13.97
N GLY A 34 -9.77 -1.50 -13.40
CA GLY A 34 -8.83 -0.64 -14.14
C GLY A 34 -7.79 0.03 -13.24
N ILE A 35 -6.85 0.72 -13.86
CA ILE A 35 -5.76 1.46 -13.19
C ILE A 35 -5.47 2.78 -13.90
N HIS A 36 -4.86 3.71 -13.19
CA HIS A 36 -4.31 4.92 -13.81
C HIS A 36 -2.94 4.63 -14.45
N VAL A 37 -2.84 4.79 -15.78
CA VAL A 37 -1.61 4.66 -16.55
C VAL A 37 -1.11 6.05 -16.95
N ARG A 38 0.16 6.33 -16.63
CA ARG A 38 0.79 7.63 -16.94
C ARG A 38 0.69 7.95 -18.44
N GLY A 39 0.17 9.13 -18.76
CA GLY A 39 0.00 9.61 -20.14
C GLY A 39 -1.19 9.01 -20.91
N LYS A 40 -1.94 8.06 -20.31
CA LYS A 40 -3.13 7.45 -20.91
C LYS A 40 -4.41 7.62 -20.07
N GLY A 41 -4.26 7.91 -18.78
CA GLY A 41 -5.39 8.06 -17.88
C GLY A 41 -5.86 6.73 -17.32
N TRP A 42 -7.17 6.61 -17.03
CA TRP A 42 -7.75 5.39 -16.50
C TRP A 42 -7.92 4.35 -17.61
N MET A 43 -7.23 3.21 -17.49
CA MET A 43 -7.26 2.11 -18.44
C MET A 43 -7.85 0.88 -17.78
N SER A 44 -8.67 0.13 -18.52
CA SER A 44 -9.17 -1.16 -18.03
C SER A 44 -8.04 -2.19 -17.94
N LYS A 45 -8.30 -3.27 -17.20
CA LYS A 45 -7.42 -4.45 -17.15
C LYS A 45 -7.20 -5.07 -18.54
N GLU A 46 -8.17 -4.97 -19.44
CA GLU A 46 -8.10 -5.53 -20.79
C GLU A 46 -7.21 -4.67 -21.71
N ASP A 47 -7.28 -3.35 -21.57
CA ASP A 47 -6.49 -2.42 -22.38
C ASP A 47 -5.02 -2.32 -21.93
N ALA A 48 -4.76 -2.51 -20.64
CA ALA A 48 -3.42 -2.38 -20.06
C ALA A 48 -3.10 -3.50 -19.03
N PRO A 49 -3.15 -4.79 -19.42
CA PRO A 49 -3.07 -5.91 -18.48
C PRO A 49 -1.74 -5.96 -17.73
N LYS A 50 -0.61 -5.72 -18.42
CA LYS A 50 0.72 -5.73 -17.81
C LYS A 50 0.84 -4.66 -16.73
N SER A 51 0.43 -3.44 -17.04
CA SER A 51 0.45 -2.32 -16.09
C SER A 51 -0.52 -2.57 -14.93
N TYR A 52 -1.71 -3.12 -15.21
CA TYR A 52 -2.70 -3.45 -14.19
C TYR A 52 -2.11 -4.41 -13.13
N TYR A 53 -1.59 -5.56 -13.57
CA TYR A 53 -1.03 -6.54 -12.64
C TYR A 53 0.22 -6.03 -11.94
N PHE A 54 1.10 -5.31 -12.64
CA PHE A 54 2.28 -4.69 -12.02
C PHE A 54 1.89 -3.74 -10.89
N THR A 55 0.95 -2.81 -11.15
CA THR A 55 0.46 -1.86 -10.15
C THR A 55 -0.21 -2.57 -8.97
N GLN A 56 -1.00 -3.61 -9.22
CA GLN A 56 -1.65 -4.36 -8.14
C GLN A 56 -0.64 -5.07 -7.25
N ILE A 57 0.32 -5.78 -7.86
CA ILE A 57 1.35 -6.52 -7.12
C ILE A 57 2.21 -5.55 -6.32
N ILE A 58 2.68 -4.45 -6.92
CA ILE A 58 3.57 -3.52 -6.21
C ILE A 58 2.86 -2.81 -5.04
N MET A 59 1.59 -2.44 -5.19
CA MET A 59 0.82 -1.83 -4.10
C MET A 59 0.65 -2.80 -2.92
N VAL A 60 0.32 -4.07 -3.20
CA VAL A 60 0.17 -5.10 -2.16
C VAL A 60 1.50 -5.39 -1.48
N VAL A 61 2.58 -5.59 -2.25
CA VAL A 61 3.91 -5.86 -1.72
C VAL A 61 4.38 -4.71 -0.83
N LEU A 62 4.31 -3.46 -1.31
CA LEU A 62 4.73 -2.29 -0.54
C LEU A 62 3.89 -2.11 0.73
N GLY A 63 2.57 -2.35 0.67
CA GLY A 63 1.71 -2.32 1.84
C GLY A 63 2.13 -3.34 2.92
N ILE A 64 2.45 -4.58 2.51
CA ILE A 64 2.95 -5.62 3.42
C ILE A 64 4.30 -5.23 4.02
N PHE A 65 5.25 -4.77 3.20
CA PHE A 65 6.57 -4.33 3.65
C PHE A 65 6.47 -3.20 4.68
N GLN A 66 5.54 -2.26 4.47
CA GLN A 66 5.35 -1.14 5.37
C GLN A 66 4.79 -1.58 6.73
N ILE A 67 3.85 -2.54 6.76
CA ILE A 67 3.36 -3.14 8.00
C ILE A 67 4.48 -3.90 8.70
N ALA A 68 5.19 -4.77 7.98
CA ALA A 68 6.27 -5.58 8.53
C ALA A 68 7.38 -4.72 9.16
N SER A 69 7.79 -3.65 8.48
CA SER A 69 8.77 -2.68 9.00
C SER A 69 8.30 -2.01 10.30
N GLY A 70 7.03 -1.61 10.36
CA GLY A 70 6.43 -1.04 11.58
C GLY A 70 6.41 -2.02 12.74
N LEU A 71 6.07 -3.29 12.48
CA LEU A 71 6.07 -4.34 13.49
C LEU A 71 7.48 -4.63 14.00
N VAL A 72 8.46 -4.78 13.10
CA VAL A 72 9.87 -5.01 13.49
C VAL A 72 10.35 -3.88 14.40
N ARG A 73 10.07 -2.62 14.06
CA ARG A 73 10.49 -1.46 14.87
C ARG A 73 9.86 -1.40 16.26
N ILE A 74 8.68 -1.99 16.44
CA ILE A 74 7.95 -1.99 17.72
C ILE A 74 8.37 -3.17 18.60
N PHE A 75 8.64 -4.33 17.99
CA PHE A 75 8.82 -5.59 18.71
C PHE A 75 10.27 -6.11 18.80
N VAL A 76 11.18 -5.58 17.97
CA VAL A 76 12.60 -5.97 17.90
C VAL A 76 13.48 -4.80 18.28
#